data_AF-A0A534IKX4-F1
#
_entry.id   AF-A0A534IKX4-F1
#
_cell.length_a   1.000
_cell.length_b   1.000
_cell.length_c   1.000
_cell.angle_alpha   90.00
_cell.angle_beta   90.00
_cell.angle_gamma   90.00
#
_symmetry.space_group_name_H-M   'P 1'
#
loop_
_entity.id
_entity.type
_entity.pdbx_description
1 polymer ?
#
loop_
_entity_poly.entity_id
_entity_poly.type
_entity_poly.pdbx_seq_one_letter_code
_entity_poly.pdbx_strand_id
1 'polypeptide(L)'
;MARDEAFEDERGMDRRTFMKAAVGIGALGLTGSLVASGKSLIPNAVVQAGTVNEGFVYAKGDTPNPFGFDQYVGQNAQVSHFTQDWAGVAAVWRAVFDADNKQIPGTGFPVLLLKVDTDLYRYPTQPATPSDPAPWIPGEDFIDDSGIIAIWDRCVHLCCFPGWHLTKLPPSYQQYDASRVPRTLSAAGEDPIWCRCHNSQYDPITVVWDVHPNGTVYMGANMAHGPAKRALAVVSVTNEGGKITGKKFLDKAPDPPASVVAALGGKPGGRIYRDWYFAYCR
;
A
#
# COMPACT_ATOMS: atom_id res chain seq x y z
N MET A 1 -12.99 -78.81 9.14
CA MET A 1 -12.26 -78.93 10.41
C MET A 1 -10.77 -78.94 10.08
N ALA A 2 -10.00 -78.04 10.72
CA ALA A 2 -8.53 -77.84 10.71
C ALA A 2 -7.90 -77.40 9.34
N ARG A 3 -7.21 -76.24 9.14
CA ARG A 3 -6.07 -75.55 9.83
C ARG A 3 -4.84 -76.47 9.97
N ASP A 4 -3.59 -76.16 9.63
CA ASP A 4 -2.78 -74.98 9.27
C ASP A 4 -1.57 -75.51 8.42
N GLU A 5 -1.12 -74.86 7.35
CA GLU A 5 -0.02 -73.88 7.22
C GLU A 5 1.45 -74.33 7.50
N ALA A 6 2.28 -73.96 6.50
CA ALA A 6 3.62 -73.38 6.55
C ALA A 6 4.86 -74.24 6.88
N PHE A 7 5.88 -74.09 6.03
CA PHE A 7 7.27 -73.79 6.41
C PHE A 7 8.01 -73.02 5.30
N GLU A 8 9.08 -72.31 5.70
CA GLU A 8 10.10 -71.55 4.94
C GLU A 8 9.90 -70.02 4.90
N ASP A 9 10.88 -69.14 5.16
CA ASP A 9 12.33 -69.25 5.43
C ASP A 9 12.77 -67.95 6.17
N GLU A 10 13.65 -68.08 7.16
CA GLU A 10 14.24 -67.00 7.95
C GLU A 10 15.43 -66.35 7.22
N ARG A 11 15.32 -65.06 6.86
CA ARG A 11 16.51 -64.23 6.57
C ARG A 11 16.46 -62.91 7.33
N GLY A 12 17.18 -62.90 8.45
CA GLY A 12 17.39 -61.75 9.31
C GLY A 12 18.16 -60.63 8.61
N MET A 13 17.70 -59.39 8.82
CA MET A 13 18.23 -58.17 8.24
C MET A 13 19.61 -57.83 8.85
N ASP A 14 20.66 -57.70 8.04
CA ASP A 14 22.01 -57.36 8.52
C ASP A 14 22.05 -55.92 9.12
N ARG A 15 22.87 -55.73 10.17
CA ARG A 15 23.04 -54.47 10.92
C ARG A 15 23.43 -53.30 10.02
N ARG A 16 24.16 -53.56 8.93
CA ARG A 16 24.56 -52.54 7.95
C ARG A 16 23.38 -52.07 7.08
N THR A 17 22.40 -52.95 6.85
CA THR A 17 21.14 -52.65 6.15
C THR A 17 20.19 -51.89 7.07
N PHE A 18 20.12 -52.26 8.35
CA PHE A 18 19.38 -51.53 9.38
C PHE A 18 19.91 -50.10 9.58
N MET A 19 21.24 -49.91 9.67
CA MET A 19 21.85 -48.59 9.82
C MET A 19 21.65 -47.70 8.58
N LYS A 20 21.66 -48.26 7.37
CA LYS A 20 21.33 -47.51 6.13
C LYS A 20 19.86 -47.09 6.09
N ALA A 21 18.94 -47.94 6.55
CA ALA A 21 17.52 -47.60 6.68
C ALA A 21 17.29 -46.53 7.76
N ALA A 22 17.94 -46.63 8.92
CA ALA A 22 17.82 -45.67 10.01
C ALA A 22 18.35 -44.27 9.64
N VAL A 23 19.46 -44.17 8.91
CA VAL A 23 19.99 -42.88 8.40
C VAL A 23 19.11 -42.31 7.29
N GLY A 24 18.56 -43.16 6.41
CA GLY A 24 17.61 -42.73 5.37
C GLY A 24 16.28 -42.21 5.93
N ILE A 25 15.78 -42.82 7.02
CA ILE A 25 14.58 -42.36 7.73
C ILE A 25 14.88 -41.11 8.56
N GLY A 26 16.07 -40.99 9.15
CA GLY A 26 16.51 -39.78 9.87
C GLY A 26 16.59 -38.54 8.97
N ALA A 27 17.02 -38.69 7.72
CA ALA A 27 17.06 -37.60 6.74
C ALA A 27 15.66 -37.15 6.27
N LEU A 28 14.70 -38.07 6.15
CA LEU A 28 13.31 -37.74 5.78
C LEU A 28 12.46 -37.23 6.97
N GLY A 29 12.78 -37.67 8.18
CA GLY A 29 12.14 -37.21 9.42
C GLY A 29 12.43 -35.74 9.76
N LEU A 30 13.56 -35.21 9.28
CA LEU A 30 13.91 -33.78 9.44
C LEU A 30 13.19 -32.89 8.42
N THR A 31 12.89 -33.37 7.22
CA THR A 31 12.07 -32.61 6.25
C THR A 31 10.59 -32.51 6.66
N GLY A 32 10.01 -33.54 7.28
CA GLY A 32 8.62 -33.50 7.75
C GLY A 32 8.41 -32.64 8.99
N SER A 33 9.37 -32.67 9.93
CA SER A 33 9.31 -31.90 11.18
C SER A 33 9.60 -30.41 10.97
N LEU A 34 10.42 -30.01 10.00
CA LEU A 34 10.57 -28.61 9.61
C LEU A 34 9.30 -28.03 8.95
N VAL A 35 8.57 -28.81 8.15
CA VAL A 35 7.30 -28.35 7.54
C VAL A 35 6.18 -28.25 8.59
N ALA A 36 6.11 -29.19 9.53
CA ALA A 36 5.14 -29.15 10.62
C ALA A 36 5.40 -27.98 11.61
N SER A 37 6.67 -27.69 11.89
CA SER A 37 7.07 -26.56 12.74
C SER A 37 6.93 -25.21 12.03
N GLY A 38 7.18 -25.16 10.72
CA GLY A 38 7.04 -23.95 9.90
C GLY A 38 5.59 -23.50 9.72
N LYS A 39 4.64 -24.43 9.56
CA LYS A 39 3.20 -24.08 9.48
C LYS A 39 2.60 -23.58 10.78
N SER A 40 3.22 -23.86 11.93
CA SER A 40 2.78 -23.30 13.22
C SER A 40 3.24 -21.86 13.43
N LEU A 41 4.29 -21.42 12.73
CA LEU A 41 4.84 -20.06 12.80
C LEU A 41 4.35 -19.16 11.65
N ILE A 42 3.81 -19.76 10.59
CA ILE A 42 3.12 -19.06 9.51
C ILE A 42 1.63 -19.06 9.88
N PRO A 43 1.08 -17.95 10.41
CA PRO A 43 -0.35 -17.89 10.66
C PRO A 43 -1.09 -18.23 9.36
N ASN A 44 -2.09 -19.10 9.44
CA ASN A 44 -2.98 -19.35 8.30
C ASN A 44 -3.45 -17.99 7.78
N ALA A 45 -3.38 -17.80 6.46
CA ALA A 45 -4.01 -16.64 5.84
C ALA A 45 -5.47 -16.62 6.30
N VAL A 46 -5.81 -15.67 7.16
CA VAL A 46 -7.16 -15.57 7.69
C VAL A 46 -8.05 -15.21 6.51
N VAL A 47 -8.87 -16.15 6.06
CA VAL A 47 -9.97 -15.86 5.15
C VAL A 47 -11.03 -15.17 6.01
N GLN A 48 -10.89 -13.86 6.18
CA GLN A 48 -11.88 -13.04 6.87
C GLN A 48 -13.10 -12.91 5.97
N ALA A 49 -14.19 -13.58 6.34
CA ALA A 49 -15.50 -13.36 5.76
C ALA A 49 -16.02 -11.98 6.21
N GLY A 50 -16.54 -11.19 5.28
CA GLY A 50 -17.07 -9.86 5.56
C GLY A 50 -17.31 -9.07 4.27
N THR A 51 -17.88 -7.88 4.42
CA THR A 51 -18.16 -6.97 3.31
C THR A 51 -17.03 -5.95 3.21
N VAL A 52 -16.47 -5.79 2.01
CA VAL A 52 -15.46 -4.76 1.75
C VAL A 52 -16.14 -3.42 1.55
N ASN A 53 -15.70 -2.39 2.28
CA ASN A 53 -16.16 -1.01 2.09
C ASN A 53 -15.22 -0.26 1.14
N GLU A 54 -15.70 0.13 -0.05
CA GLU A 54 -14.91 0.92 -1.02
C GLU A 54 -14.68 2.39 -0.58
N GLY A 55 -15.35 2.83 0.50
CA GLY A 55 -15.12 4.11 1.13
C GLY A 55 -13.84 4.17 1.95
N PHE A 56 -13.48 5.39 2.34
CA PHE A 56 -12.40 5.65 3.29
C PHE A 56 -12.95 5.81 4.69
N VAL A 57 -12.51 4.98 5.63
CA VAL A 57 -12.98 5.00 7.02
C VAL A 57 -11.95 5.71 7.89
N TYR A 58 -12.36 6.72 8.63
CA TYR A 58 -11.43 7.48 9.48
C TYR A 58 -10.75 6.57 10.52
N ALA A 59 -9.42 6.65 10.57
CA ALA A 59 -8.60 5.90 11.50
C ALA A 59 -8.26 6.75 12.73
N LYS A 60 -8.14 6.09 13.89
CA LYS A 60 -7.62 6.74 15.09
C LYS A 60 -6.09 6.72 15.07
N GLY A 61 -5.47 7.90 15.13
CA GLY A 61 -4.03 8.04 15.34
C GLY A 61 -3.65 8.09 16.82
N ASP A 62 -2.36 7.91 17.10
CA ASP A 62 -1.80 8.09 18.46
C ASP A 62 -1.66 9.57 18.85
N THR A 63 -1.59 10.45 17.85
CA THR A 63 -1.55 11.90 18.03
C THR A 63 -2.91 12.46 17.61
N PRO A 64 -3.53 13.33 18.42
CA PRO A 64 -4.78 14.00 18.04
C PRO A 64 -4.64 14.69 16.69
N ASN A 65 -5.65 14.53 15.83
CA ASN A 65 -5.61 15.17 14.53
C ASN A 65 -5.85 16.69 14.68
N PRO A 66 -4.97 17.56 14.14
CA PRO A 66 -5.05 19.00 14.36
C PRO A 66 -6.26 19.67 13.69
N PHE A 67 -6.95 18.98 12.78
CA PHE A 67 -8.11 19.48 12.04
C PHE A 67 -9.45 18.97 12.62
N GLY A 68 -9.41 18.22 13.72
CA GLY A 68 -10.63 17.76 14.41
C GLY A 68 -11.34 16.59 13.75
N PHE A 69 -10.66 15.83 12.89
CA PHE A 69 -11.26 14.62 12.27
C PHE A 69 -11.49 13.46 13.26
N ASP A 70 -10.93 13.54 14.47
CA ASP A 70 -11.06 12.50 15.50
C ASP A 70 -12.53 12.21 15.88
N GLN A 71 -13.42 13.18 15.70
CA GLN A 71 -14.87 13.02 15.92
C GLN A 71 -15.55 12.08 14.90
N TYR A 72 -14.91 11.81 13.76
CA TYR A 72 -15.45 10.99 12.69
C TYR A 72 -14.87 9.57 12.65
N VAL A 73 -14.00 9.19 13.60
CA VAL A 73 -13.38 7.85 13.64
C VAL A 73 -14.43 6.74 13.50
N GLY A 74 -14.17 5.80 12.58
CA GLY A 74 -15.09 4.70 12.25
C GLY A 74 -16.19 5.06 11.25
N GLN A 75 -16.35 6.33 10.88
CA GLN A 75 -17.28 6.78 9.85
C GLN A 75 -16.60 6.84 8.48
N ASN A 76 -17.41 6.81 7.42
CA ASN A 76 -16.91 7.07 6.07
C ASN A 76 -16.59 8.56 5.89
N ALA A 77 -15.50 8.84 5.19
CA ALA A 77 -15.10 10.18 4.83
C ALA A 77 -16.11 10.82 3.85
N GLN A 78 -16.41 12.09 4.10
CA GLN A 78 -17.27 12.90 3.27
C GLN A 78 -16.56 14.19 2.90
N VAL A 79 -16.85 14.69 1.70
CA VAL A 79 -16.33 15.99 1.22
C VAL A 79 -16.67 17.10 2.21
N SER A 80 -17.87 17.09 2.76
CA SER A 80 -18.36 18.06 3.74
C SER A 80 -17.57 18.11 5.05
N HIS A 81 -16.78 17.07 5.36
CA HIS A 81 -15.91 17.07 6.55
C HIS A 81 -14.62 17.88 6.33
N PHE A 82 -14.20 18.12 5.08
CA PHE A 82 -12.98 18.86 4.75
C PHE A 82 -13.29 20.35 4.53
N THR A 83 -13.57 21.05 5.63
CA THR A 83 -13.95 22.47 5.62
C THR A 83 -12.79 23.45 5.58
N GLN A 84 -11.57 22.97 5.82
CA GLN A 84 -10.34 23.75 5.83
C GLN A 84 -9.46 23.32 4.66
N ASP A 85 -8.88 24.28 3.94
CA ASP A 85 -7.83 23.99 2.97
C ASP A 85 -6.62 23.39 3.68
N TRP A 86 -5.92 22.47 3.01
CA TRP A 86 -4.77 21.76 3.57
C TRP A 86 -5.09 20.91 4.80
N ALA A 87 -6.37 20.61 5.05
CA ALA A 87 -6.78 19.63 6.04
C ALA A 87 -6.39 18.22 5.59
N GLY A 88 -5.91 17.40 6.53
CA GLY A 88 -5.56 16.01 6.22
C GLY A 88 -5.68 15.05 7.39
N VAL A 89 -5.87 13.78 7.07
CA VAL A 89 -6.22 12.74 8.05
C VAL A 89 -5.89 11.33 7.56
N ALA A 90 -5.45 10.49 8.49
CA ALA A 90 -5.28 9.07 8.25
C ALA A 90 -6.64 8.35 8.19
N ALA A 91 -6.80 7.47 7.22
CA ALA A 91 -7.99 6.66 7.01
C ALA A 91 -7.58 5.24 6.56
N VAL A 92 -8.57 4.35 6.53
CA VAL A 92 -8.45 3.00 6.01
C VAL A 92 -9.38 2.86 4.82
N TRP A 93 -8.81 2.58 3.66
CA TRP A 93 -9.57 2.22 2.46
C TRP A 93 -9.79 0.71 2.41
N ARG A 94 -10.95 0.24 1.94
CA ARG A 94 -11.26 -1.21 1.86
C ARG A 94 -11.18 -1.94 3.19
N ALA A 95 -11.52 -1.24 4.27
CA ALA A 95 -11.82 -1.88 5.53
C ALA A 95 -12.89 -2.95 5.32
N VAL A 96 -12.71 -4.12 5.96
CA VAL A 96 -13.68 -5.21 5.95
C VAL A 96 -14.58 -5.03 7.16
N PHE A 97 -15.88 -5.20 6.96
CA PHE A 97 -16.89 -5.13 7.99
C PHE A 97 -17.50 -6.52 8.21
N ASP A 98 -17.76 -6.87 9.47
CA ASP A 98 -18.45 -8.10 9.83
C ASP A 98 -19.98 -7.99 9.60
N ALA A 99 -20.71 -9.05 9.96
CA ALA A 99 -22.16 -9.11 9.80
C ALA A 99 -22.92 -8.08 10.64
N ASP A 100 -22.31 -7.57 11.72
CA ASP A 100 -22.87 -6.55 12.60
C ASP A 100 -22.47 -5.13 12.17
N ASN A 101 -21.89 -4.99 10.96
CA ASN A 101 -21.40 -3.73 10.40
C ASN A 101 -20.32 -3.07 11.27
N LYS A 102 -19.52 -3.88 11.98
CA LYS A 102 -18.34 -3.42 12.71
C LYS A 102 -17.09 -3.66 11.86
N GLN A 103 -16.21 -2.65 11.80
CA GLN A 103 -14.93 -2.79 11.11
C GLN A 103 -14.09 -3.88 11.80
N ILE A 104 -13.59 -4.82 11.00
CA ILE A 104 -12.62 -5.84 11.43
C ILE A 104 -11.24 -5.16 11.53
N PRO A 105 -10.63 -5.10 12.72
CA PRO A 105 -9.32 -4.47 12.89
C PRO A 105 -8.24 -5.12 12.04
N GLY A 106 -7.30 -4.32 11.55
CA GLY A 106 -6.18 -4.79 10.72
C GLY A 106 -6.55 -5.11 9.27
N THR A 107 -7.79 -4.87 8.85
CA THR A 107 -8.22 -4.99 7.46
C THR A 107 -8.17 -3.65 6.72
N GLY A 108 -8.04 -3.71 5.39
CA GLY A 108 -7.94 -2.54 4.54
C GLY A 108 -6.52 -2.02 4.35
N PHE A 109 -6.45 -0.81 3.79
CA PHE A 109 -5.26 -0.17 3.26
C PHE A 109 -5.11 1.21 3.92
N PRO A 110 -4.03 1.46 4.68
CA PRO A 110 -3.79 2.77 5.29
C PRO A 110 -3.58 3.84 4.21
N VAL A 111 -4.34 4.91 4.30
CA VAL A 111 -4.23 6.06 3.40
C VAL A 111 -4.28 7.36 4.19
N LEU A 112 -3.77 8.40 3.57
CA LEU A 112 -3.80 9.77 4.02
C LEU A 112 -4.71 10.53 3.04
N LEU A 113 -5.84 11.02 3.54
CA LEU A 113 -6.73 11.90 2.78
C LEU A 113 -6.30 13.34 3.02
N LEU A 114 -6.08 14.10 1.94
CA LEU A 114 -5.65 15.49 2.00
C LEU A 114 -6.57 16.36 1.13
N LYS A 115 -7.04 17.48 1.67
CA LYS A 115 -7.62 18.58 0.89
C LYS A 115 -6.47 19.46 0.41
N VAL A 116 -6.29 19.58 -0.90
CA VAL A 116 -5.23 20.40 -1.50
C VAL A 116 -5.82 21.49 -2.40
N ASP A 117 -5.00 22.49 -2.70
CA ASP A 117 -5.30 23.46 -3.75
C ASP A 117 -5.09 22.81 -5.13
N THR A 118 -6.19 22.69 -5.89
CA THR A 118 -6.22 22.08 -7.22
C THR A 118 -5.43 22.88 -8.25
N ASP A 119 -5.33 24.21 -8.11
CA ASP A 119 -4.53 25.07 -9.00
C ASP A 119 -3.03 24.83 -8.79
N LEU A 120 -2.68 24.38 -7.58
CA LEU A 120 -1.33 23.95 -7.24
C LEU A 120 -1.07 22.47 -7.54
N TYR A 121 -2.07 21.70 -7.96
CA TYR A 121 -1.85 20.32 -8.34
C TYR A 121 -1.12 20.20 -9.68
N ARG A 122 -0.15 19.30 -9.77
CA ARG A 122 0.65 19.03 -10.98
C ARG A 122 0.66 17.55 -11.26
N TYR A 123 0.16 17.22 -12.44
CA TYR A 123 0.27 15.90 -13.02
C TYR A 123 1.62 15.72 -13.72
N PRO A 124 2.13 14.49 -13.81
CA PRO A 124 3.32 14.22 -14.59
C PRO A 124 3.04 14.59 -16.05
N THR A 125 3.79 15.55 -16.60
CA THR A 125 3.73 15.87 -18.01
C THR A 125 4.27 14.70 -18.82
N GLN A 126 3.49 14.24 -19.79
CA GLN A 126 3.95 13.23 -20.73
C GLN A 126 4.91 13.86 -21.74
N PRO A 127 6.00 13.18 -22.12
CA PRO A 127 6.68 13.53 -23.35
C PRO A 127 5.68 13.34 -24.50
N ALA A 128 5.44 14.38 -25.30
CA ALA A 128 4.61 14.25 -26.49
C ALA A 128 5.34 13.38 -27.52
N THR A 129 5.10 12.07 -27.52
CA THR A 129 5.62 11.17 -28.55
C THR A 129 4.50 10.82 -29.54
N PRO A 130 4.80 10.61 -30.85
CA PRO A 130 3.79 10.19 -31.82
C PRO A 130 3.08 8.86 -31.49
N SER A 131 3.66 8.05 -30.59
CA SER A 131 3.13 6.77 -30.13
C SER A 131 2.22 6.86 -28.91
N ASP A 132 2.19 8.00 -28.22
CA ASP A 132 1.28 8.19 -27.09
C ASP A 132 -0.03 8.82 -27.60
N PRO A 133 -1.20 8.25 -27.28
CA PRO A 133 -2.45 8.98 -27.47
C PRO A 133 -2.37 10.31 -26.72
N ALA A 134 -3.12 11.33 -27.20
CA ALA A 134 -3.18 12.70 -26.66
C ALA A 134 -2.87 12.79 -25.15
N PRO A 135 -2.14 13.82 -24.66
CA PRO A 135 -1.54 13.86 -23.33
C PRO A 135 -2.50 13.27 -22.32
N TRP A 136 -2.20 12.06 -21.82
CA TRP A 136 -3.04 11.43 -20.82
C TRP A 136 -2.86 12.24 -19.54
N ILE A 137 -3.83 13.12 -19.34
CA ILE A 137 -4.06 13.81 -18.08
C ILE A 137 -4.73 12.75 -17.23
N PRO A 138 -4.15 12.35 -16.09
CA PRO A 138 -4.91 11.60 -15.12
C PRO A 138 -6.13 12.46 -14.78
N GLY A 139 -7.30 12.05 -15.27
CA GLY A 139 -8.54 12.75 -15.04
C GLY A 139 -8.90 12.77 -13.55
N GLU A 140 -10.08 13.31 -13.25
CA GLU A 140 -10.85 13.46 -12.00
C GLU A 140 -10.85 12.26 -11.01
N ASP A 141 -10.11 11.20 -11.32
CA ASP A 141 -9.98 9.97 -10.59
C ASP A 141 -8.92 10.00 -9.48
N PHE A 142 -7.95 10.93 -9.47
CA PHE A 142 -6.87 10.95 -8.45
C PHE A 142 -6.96 12.11 -7.46
N ILE A 143 -7.72 13.12 -7.87
CA ILE A 143 -8.17 14.24 -7.06
C ILE A 143 -9.64 14.44 -7.41
N ASP A 144 -10.51 14.49 -6.41
CA ASP A 144 -11.91 14.83 -6.70
C ASP A 144 -12.05 16.33 -6.99
N ASP A 145 -13.20 16.75 -7.52
CA ASP A 145 -13.49 18.16 -7.82
C ASP A 145 -13.44 19.08 -6.60
N SER A 146 -13.49 18.51 -5.40
CA SER A 146 -13.36 19.24 -4.14
C SER A 146 -11.91 19.36 -3.69
N GLY A 147 -10.94 18.88 -4.48
CA GLY A 147 -9.52 18.95 -4.21
C GLY A 147 -9.04 17.90 -3.20
N ILE A 148 -9.78 16.81 -2.99
CA ILE A 148 -9.36 15.75 -2.07
C ILE A 148 -8.55 14.72 -2.84
N ILE A 149 -7.38 14.35 -2.29
CA ILE A 149 -6.53 13.26 -2.78
C ILE A 149 -6.36 12.20 -1.69
N ALA A 150 -6.14 10.96 -2.12
CA ALA A 150 -5.79 9.86 -1.23
C ALA A 150 -4.37 9.36 -1.54
N ILE A 151 -3.49 9.34 -0.56
CA ILE A 151 -2.10 8.90 -0.69
C ILE A 151 -1.86 7.72 0.25
N TRP A 152 -1.06 6.75 -0.17
CA TRP A 152 -0.67 5.64 0.68
C TRP A 152 0.04 6.10 1.96
N ASP A 153 -0.49 5.70 3.11
CA ASP A 153 0.01 6.13 4.43
C ASP A 153 1.05 5.14 5.00
N ARG A 154 1.99 4.70 4.16
CA ARG A 154 3.22 4.02 4.60
C ARG A 154 4.40 4.50 3.78
N CYS A 155 5.39 5.05 4.48
CA CYS A 155 6.66 5.47 3.91
C CYS A 155 7.35 4.31 3.18
N VAL A 156 7.75 4.52 1.93
CA VAL A 156 8.40 3.49 1.10
C VAL A 156 9.87 3.22 1.45
N HIS A 157 10.40 3.86 2.50
CA HIS A 157 11.70 3.56 3.07
C HIS A 157 11.63 2.35 4.02
N LEU A 158 10.94 2.50 5.15
CA LEU A 158 10.83 1.50 6.23
C LEU A 158 9.43 1.49 6.88
N CYS A 159 8.39 1.78 6.10
CA CYS A 159 6.98 1.53 6.45
C CYS A 159 6.40 2.29 7.65
N CYS A 160 7.09 3.31 8.16
CA CYS A 160 6.50 4.23 9.13
C CYS A 160 5.29 4.96 8.51
N PHE A 161 4.33 5.33 9.36
CA PHE A 161 3.25 6.26 8.99
C PHE A 161 3.82 7.66 8.82
N PRO A 162 3.86 8.22 7.59
CA PRO A 162 4.16 9.62 7.44
C PRO A 162 3.04 10.50 8.02
N GLY A 163 3.39 11.68 8.55
CA GLY A 163 2.42 12.62 9.08
C GLY A 163 2.07 13.72 8.08
N TRP A 164 0.84 14.23 8.18
CA TRP A 164 0.42 15.50 7.60
C TRP A 164 -0.01 16.44 8.72
N HIS A 165 0.76 17.50 8.92
CA HIS A 165 0.57 18.54 9.96
C HIS A 165 0.41 18.03 11.41
N LEU A 166 0.59 16.73 11.68
CA LEU A 166 0.63 16.17 13.04
C LEU A 166 1.79 16.74 13.86
N THR A 167 2.85 17.17 13.19
CA THR A 167 3.98 17.89 13.79
C THR A 167 4.59 18.76 12.70
N LYS A 168 4.86 20.02 13.02
CA LYS A 168 5.55 20.93 12.12
C LYS A 168 6.94 20.39 11.76
N LEU A 169 7.31 20.44 10.49
CA LEU A 169 8.64 20.06 10.00
C LEU A 169 9.66 21.12 10.47
N PRO A 170 10.67 20.73 11.29
CA PRO A 170 11.75 21.62 11.68
C PRO A 170 12.52 22.18 10.47
N PRO A 171 12.88 23.48 10.45
CA PRO A 171 13.69 24.06 9.38
C PRO A 171 15.03 23.34 9.14
N SER A 172 15.63 22.75 10.18
CA SER A 172 16.87 21.98 10.07
C SER A 172 16.73 20.71 9.21
N TYR A 173 15.51 20.22 8.99
CA TYR A 173 15.20 19.06 8.17
C TYR A 173 14.76 19.41 6.75
N GLN A 174 14.62 20.70 6.41
CA GLN A 174 14.26 21.20 5.09
C GLN A 174 15.51 21.37 4.20
N GLN A 175 16.23 20.27 3.98
CA GLN A 175 17.51 20.26 3.26
C GLN A 175 17.31 19.83 1.81
N TYR A 176 16.65 20.65 1.01
CA TYR A 176 16.34 20.33 -0.38
C TYR A 176 17.47 20.76 -1.33
N ASP A 177 17.65 19.97 -2.38
CA ASP A 177 18.22 20.50 -3.62
C ASP A 177 17.24 21.54 -4.18
N ALA A 178 17.75 22.63 -4.76
CA ALA A 178 16.93 23.66 -5.40
C ALA A 178 15.93 23.10 -6.43
N SER A 179 16.29 22.01 -7.09
CA SER A 179 15.44 21.30 -8.06
C SER A 179 14.37 20.39 -7.44
N ARG A 180 14.39 20.19 -6.12
CA ARG A 180 13.53 19.23 -5.39
C ARG A 180 12.78 19.85 -4.22
N VAL A 181 12.71 21.18 -4.15
CA VAL A 181 11.88 21.85 -3.14
C VAL A 181 10.42 21.45 -3.35
N PRO A 182 9.72 20.91 -2.32
CA PRO A 182 8.31 20.57 -2.43
C PRO A 182 7.49 21.78 -2.82
N ARG A 183 6.56 21.61 -3.76
CA ARG A 183 5.66 22.66 -4.19
C ARG A 183 4.66 23.04 -3.11
N THR A 184 4.26 22.12 -2.22
CA THR A 184 3.48 22.47 -1.02
C THR A 184 4.18 23.56 -0.22
N LEU A 185 5.50 23.41 -0.04
CA LEU A 185 6.28 24.38 0.73
C LEU A 185 6.51 25.67 -0.06
N SER A 186 6.98 25.57 -1.31
CA SER A 186 7.39 26.76 -2.07
C SER A 186 6.22 27.61 -2.58
N ALA A 187 5.05 27.00 -2.84
CA ALA A 187 3.90 27.67 -3.43
C ALA A 187 2.75 27.89 -2.45
N ALA A 188 2.53 26.98 -1.49
CA ALA A 188 1.45 27.09 -0.51
C ALA A 188 1.93 27.44 0.91
N GLY A 189 3.23 27.32 1.18
CA GLY A 189 3.78 27.50 2.54
C GLY A 189 3.49 26.34 3.49
N GLU A 190 3.03 25.19 2.96
CA GLU A 190 2.67 24.01 3.73
C GLU A 190 3.80 22.99 3.78
N ASP A 191 3.96 22.34 4.92
CA ASP A 191 4.96 21.28 5.06
C ASP A 191 4.60 20.10 4.12
N PRO A 192 5.59 19.44 3.50
CA PRO A 192 5.33 18.21 2.77
C PRO A 192 4.83 17.11 3.71
N ILE A 193 4.31 16.02 3.14
CA ILE A 193 4.07 14.78 3.89
C ILE A 193 5.40 14.34 4.50
N TRP A 194 5.47 14.21 5.83
CA TRP A 194 6.73 14.01 6.54
C TRP A 194 6.78 12.70 7.33
N CYS A 195 7.67 11.81 6.92
CA CYS A 195 8.02 10.62 7.67
C CYS A 195 9.12 10.92 8.69
N ARG A 196 8.73 11.11 9.95
CA ARG A 196 9.62 11.44 11.07
C ARG A 196 10.71 10.40 11.37
N CYS A 197 10.51 9.14 10.99
CA CYS A 197 11.47 8.07 11.31
C CYS A 197 12.87 8.31 10.71
N HIS A 198 12.92 8.75 9.45
CA HIS A 198 14.18 8.92 8.72
C HIS A 198 14.15 10.13 7.79
N ASN A 199 13.31 11.11 8.11
CA ASN A 199 13.17 12.36 7.35
C ASN A 199 12.83 12.19 5.86
N SER A 200 12.09 11.15 5.48
CA SER A 200 11.56 11.07 4.11
C SER A 200 10.40 12.05 3.95
N GLN A 201 10.41 12.85 2.89
CA GLN A 201 9.45 13.91 2.66
C GLN A 201 8.89 13.80 1.24
N TYR A 202 7.58 13.95 1.11
CA TYR A 202 6.86 13.74 -0.14
C TYR A 202 5.96 14.94 -0.43
N ASP A 203 5.99 15.41 -1.66
CA ASP A 203 5.17 16.51 -2.15
C ASP A 203 3.84 15.96 -2.70
N PRO A 204 2.72 16.11 -1.98
CA PRO A 204 1.43 15.55 -2.39
C PRO A 204 0.83 16.19 -3.64
N ILE A 205 1.25 17.40 -4.01
CA ILE A 205 0.68 18.14 -5.14
C ILE A 205 1.55 18.09 -6.40
N THR A 206 2.73 17.46 -6.32
CA THR A 206 3.55 17.13 -7.48
C THR A 206 3.51 15.62 -7.66
N VAL A 207 2.68 15.15 -8.58
CA VAL A 207 2.56 13.71 -8.88
C VAL A 207 3.53 13.31 -9.97
N VAL A 208 4.19 12.17 -9.78
CA VAL A 208 5.17 11.62 -10.70
C VAL A 208 4.84 10.18 -11.06
N TRP A 209 5.30 9.74 -12.22
CA TRP A 209 5.38 8.32 -12.55
C TRP A 209 6.59 7.69 -11.86
N ASP A 210 6.41 6.47 -11.37
CA ASP A 210 7.45 5.68 -10.72
C ASP A 210 7.21 4.18 -10.94
N VAL A 211 8.12 3.32 -10.47
CA VAL A 211 8.07 1.87 -10.62
C VAL A 211 8.15 1.19 -9.27
N HIS A 212 7.18 0.33 -9.00
CA HIS A 212 7.21 -0.55 -7.86
C HIS A 212 8.25 -1.67 -8.05
N PRO A 213 8.92 -2.19 -7.01
CA PRO A 213 9.92 -3.26 -7.12
C PRO A 213 9.48 -4.52 -7.90
N ASN A 214 8.18 -4.77 -8.02
CA ASN A 214 7.63 -5.86 -8.86
C ASN A 214 7.53 -5.49 -10.37
N GLY A 215 8.09 -4.35 -10.76
CA GLY A 215 8.12 -3.79 -12.12
C GLY A 215 6.89 -2.97 -12.51
N THR A 216 5.84 -2.89 -11.69
CA THR A 216 4.60 -2.20 -12.09
C THR A 216 4.77 -0.69 -12.04
N VAL A 217 4.30 0.03 -13.06
CA VAL A 217 4.33 1.50 -13.12
C VAL A 217 3.10 2.12 -12.46
N TYR A 218 3.30 3.17 -11.65
CA TYR A 218 2.26 3.93 -10.93
C TYR A 218 2.54 5.42 -10.89
N MET A 219 1.52 6.15 -10.47
CA MET A 219 1.66 7.50 -9.97
C MET A 219 1.77 7.57 -8.44
N GLY A 220 2.60 8.50 -7.98
CA GLY A 220 2.74 8.81 -6.56
C GLY A 220 3.10 10.26 -6.29
N ALA A 221 2.93 10.68 -5.04
CA ALA A 221 3.46 11.94 -4.52
C ALA A 221 4.99 11.93 -4.60
N ASN A 222 5.55 12.96 -5.23
CA ASN A 222 6.97 13.06 -5.52
C ASN A 222 7.82 12.99 -4.24
N MET A 223 8.87 12.17 -4.25
CA MET A 223 9.83 12.12 -3.15
C MET A 223 10.78 13.32 -3.26
N ALA A 224 10.66 14.25 -2.31
CA ALA A 224 11.42 15.50 -2.31
C ALA A 224 12.75 15.38 -1.54
N HIS A 225 12.74 14.67 -0.41
CA HIS A 225 13.92 14.55 0.46
C HIS A 225 13.94 13.23 1.26
N GLY A 226 15.13 12.87 1.73
CA GLY A 226 15.37 11.75 2.62
C GLY A 226 15.81 10.45 1.93
N PRO A 227 15.86 9.33 2.67
CA PRO A 227 16.41 8.06 2.18
C PRO A 227 15.44 7.23 1.34
N ALA A 228 14.14 7.57 1.33
CA ALA A 228 13.18 6.94 0.43
C ALA A 228 13.63 7.07 -1.03
N LYS A 229 13.36 6.04 -1.83
CA LYS A 229 13.84 5.94 -3.22
C LYS A 229 12.73 6.02 -4.26
N ARG A 230 11.49 6.18 -3.82
CA ARG A 230 10.29 6.10 -4.64
C ARG A 230 9.20 7.06 -4.14
N ALA A 231 8.24 7.36 -4.99
CA ALA A 231 7.04 8.13 -4.71
C ALA A 231 6.06 7.35 -3.82
N LEU A 232 5.24 8.07 -3.03
CA LEU A 232 4.13 7.47 -2.28
C LEU A 232 2.92 7.30 -3.20
N ALA A 233 2.43 6.06 -3.34
CA ALA A 233 1.35 5.77 -4.29
C ALA A 233 0.11 6.63 -4.02
N VAL A 234 -0.45 7.22 -5.09
CA VAL A 234 -1.76 7.88 -5.03
C VAL A 234 -2.84 6.82 -5.29
N VAL A 235 -3.90 6.86 -4.48
CA VAL A 235 -5.10 6.04 -4.62
C VAL A 235 -6.14 6.86 -5.37
N SER A 236 -6.80 6.23 -6.34
CA SER A 236 -7.90 6.91 -7.04
C SER A 236 -9.04 7.23 -6.07
N VAL A 237 -9.61 8.42 -6.17
CA VAL A 237 -10.73 8.92 -5.38
C VAL A 237 -11.88 9.34 -6.29
N THR A 238 -13.11 9.21 -5.80
CA THR A 238 -14.32 9.66 -6.47
C THR A 238 -15.31 10.14 -5.42
N ASN A 239 -16.05 11.21 -5.76
CA ASN A 239 -17.13 11.73 -4.94
C ASN A 239 -18.47 11.10 -5.37
N GLU A 240 -19.01 10.22 -4.53
CA GLU A 240 -20.32 9.58 -4.73
C GLU A 240 -21.34 10.22 -3.79
N GLY A 241 -21.99 11.31 -4.24
CA GLY A 241 -23.05 11.97 -3.47
C GLY A 241 -22.57 12.56 -2.14
N GLY A 242 -21.33 13.06 -2.10
CA GLY A 242 -20.66 13.61 -0.92
C GLY A 242 -19.76 12.61 -0.20
N LYS A 243 -19.98 11.30 -0.38
CA LYS A 243 -19.10 10.26 0.17
C LYS A 243 -17.84 10.14 -0.68
N ILE A 244 -16.69 10.13 -0.03
CA ILE A 244 -15.40 9.91 -0.70
C ILE A 244 -15.18 8.40 -0.78
N THR A 245 -14.96 7.90 -1.99
CA THR A 245 -14.75 6.48 -2.28
C THR A 245 -13.53 6.30 -3.16
N GLY A 246 -12.90 5.13 -3.10
CA GLY A 246 -11.93 4.74 -4.13
C GLY A 246 -12.63 4.04 -5.28
N LYS A 247 -12.13 4.19 -6.52
CA LYS A 247 -12.58 3.32 -7.61
C LYS A 247 -12.41 1.86 -7.21
N LYS A 248 -13.32 1.00 -7.67
CA LYS A 248 -13.32 -0.42 -7.30
C LYS A 248 -11.93 -0.99 -7.58
N PHE A 249 -11.30 -1.54 -6.55
CA PHE A 249 -9.97 -2.17 -6.58
C PHE A 249 -9.73 -3.17 -7.74
N LEU A 250 -10.82 -3.76 -8.23
CA LEU A 250 -10.82 -4.74 -9.31
C LEU A 250 -10.88 -4.10 -10.69
N ASP A 251 -11.24 -2.83 -10.77
CA ASP A 251 -11.20 -2.07 -12.02
C ASP A 251 -9.74 -1.88 -12.42
N LYS A 252 -9.51 -1.95 -13.72
CA LYS A 252 -8.17 -1.78 -14.26
C LYS A 252 -7.74 -0.34 -13.99
N ALA A 253 -6.47 -0.18 -13.61
CA ALA A 253 -5.80 1.11 -13.72
C ALA A 253 -6.09 1.76 -15.07
N PRO A 254 -6.10 3.09 -15.16
CA PRO A 254 -5.60 3.70 -16.38
C PRO A 254 -4.22 3.11 -16.70
N ASP A 255 -4.04 2.57 -17.90
CA ASP A 255 -2.73 2.10 -18.31
C ASP A 255 -1.77 3.30 -18.38
N PRO A 256 -0.56 3.20 -17.80
CA PRO A 256 0.47 4.18 -18.06
C PRO A 256 0.77 4.23 -19.57
N PRO A 257 1.10 5.41 -20.13
CA PRO A 257 1.53 5.52 -21.51
C PRO A 257 2.67 4.57 -21.82
N ALA A 258 2.71 4.05 -23.05
CA ALA A 258 3.75 3.12 -23.47
C ALA A 258 5.15 3.75 -23.36
N SER A 259 5.27 5.06 -23.65
CA SER A 259 6.53 5.79 -23.49
C SER A 259 7.00 5.84 -22.03
N VAL A 260 6.08 6.01 -21.08
CA VAL A 260 6.38 6.01 -19.64
C VAL A 260 6.84 4.63 -19.20
N VAL A 261 6.14 3.58 -19.61
CA VAL A 261 6.53 2.19 -19.31
C VAL A 261 7.93 1.89 -19.85
N ALA A 262 8.21 2.29 -21.10
CA ALA A 262 9.51 2.10 -21.72
C ALA A 262 10.63 2.90 -21.03
N ALA A 263 10.38 4.18 -20.72
CA ALA A 263 11.35 5.06 -20.06
C ALA A 263 11.73 4.57 -18.66
N LEU A 264 10.75 3.99 -17.95
CA LEU A 264 10.94 3.48 -16.61
C LEU A 264 11.39 2.00 -16.57
N GLY A 265 11.43 1.30 -17.72
CA GLY A 265 11.78 -0.11 -17.79
C GLY A 265 10.80 -1.03 -17.03
N GLY A 266 9.55 -0.60 -16.89
CA GLY A 266 8.52 -1.29 -16.13
C GLY A 266 7.59 -2.16 -16.97
N LYS A 267 6.50 -2.60 -16.35
CA LYS A 267 5.33 -3.19 -17.02
C LYS A 267 4.11 -2.29 -16.83
N PRO A 268 3.13 -2.32 -17.77
CA PRO A 268 1.88 -1.60 -17.62
C PRO A 268 1.20 -1.92 -16.28
N GLY A 269 0.36 -1.00 -15.83
CA GLY A 269 -0.43 -1.16 -14.61
C GLY A 269 -1.14 -2.52 -14.60
N GLY A 270 -0.85 -3.35 -13.59
CA GLY A 270 -1.67 -4.51 -13.25
C GLY A 270 -3.00 -4.07 -12.64
N ARG A 271 -3.75 -5.00 -12.03
CA ARG A 271 -4.80 -4.57 -11.07
C ARG A 271 -4.10 -3.81 -9.94
N ILE A 272 -4.17 -2.47 -9.99
CA ILE A 272 -3.32 -1.50 -9.23
C ILE A 272 -3.25 -1.87 -7.75
N TYR A 273 -4.26 -2.53 -7.23
CA TYR A 273 -4.37 -2.63 -5.80
C TYR A 273 -4.04 -4.04 -5.28
N ARG A 274 -4.00 -5.06 -6.14
CA ARG A 274 -3.65 -6.44 -5.72
C ARG A 274 -2.16 -6.70 -5.68
N ASP A 275 -1.42 -6.11 -6.61
CA ASP A 275 0.01 -6.44 -6.77
C ASP A 275 0.93 -5.41 -6.09
N TRP A 276 0.40 -4.25 -5.68
CA TRP A 276 1.15 -3.10 -5.18
C TRP A 276 1.33 -3.08 -3.66
N TYR A 277 0.27 -3.37 -2.92
CA TYR A 277 0.25 -3.15 -1.47
C TYR A 277 0.81 -4.31 -0.66
N PHE A 278 1.03 -5.47 -1.27
CA PHE A 278 1.38 -6.69 -0.56
C PHE A 278 2.89 -6.90 -0.36
N ALA A 279 3.75 -6.11 -1.01
CA ALA A 279 5.16 -6.48 -1.12
C ALA A 279 6.11 -5.83 -0.09
N TYR A 280 5.70 -4.81 0.67
CA TYR A 280 6.68 -4.12 1.54
C TYR A 280 6.17 -3.67 2.92
N CYS A 281 4.90 -3.26 3.09
CA CYS A 281 4.45 -2.54 4.30
C CYS A 281 3.04 -2.90 4.80
N ARG A 282 2.67 -4.19 4.83
CA ARG A 282 1.47 -4.65 5.54
C ARG A 282 1.76 -4.92 7.01
#